data_AF-A0A966M2U8-F1
#
_entry.id   AF-A0A966M2U8-F1
#
_cell.length_a   1.000
_cell.length_b   1.000
_cell.length_c   1.000
_cell.angle_alpha   90.00
_cell.angle_beta   90.00
_cell.angle_gamma   90.00
#
_symmetry.space_group_name_H-M   'P 1'
#
loop_
_entity.id
_entity.type
_entity.pdbx_description
1 polymer ?
#
loop_
_entity_poly.entity_id
_entity_poly.type
_entity_poly.pdbx_seq_one_letter_code
_entity_poly.pdbx_strand_id
1 'polypeptide(L)'
;MTFGDNPDNPFRNFRFPSRNLNGGARPKIGALPLTVIILTVLAVILVSLSGFYADFLWFRSVDYSQVWTTLLTTRISLFLIFGLLTSSIVTANIYIAYKRRPIYVPVTVEADNLERYRAQLEPLRKVVLIGVAVALFYFSGMSGTRLWESWLLFRNASEFGVVDPQFGRDVSFFAFELPFYQSIVGWAISTLILATLASLAVHYVYGGIRPQVRQDRTTVAARVQLSVLIGFIVAIKAGAYYLDRFALATSDEGIITGLTYTDVNALLPAKSILTGIAALCSLLFFANIIRRSWVLPAAGVALLGISSFLIAGVYPGLIQQFQVKPSESSKEAPYIQRNIEGTRAAYGLDKVEVKDYSAIVDTSAGQLADDAATISNIRLMDPNVLSATFRQLQQLKPYYTFNESLDIDRYTIDGVTRDMVVAVREINIDGNPNRNWINDHLVYTHGFGFVGSYGNIQDIDGKPVFSVGGIPPKGELGEFQPRIYFGENNPEYSIIGGTTDGEAVEFDYPDDASANGQKNYTYTGKGGVPMGSIFSRLLFAIKY
;
A
#
# COMPACT_ATOMS: atom_id res chain seq x y z
N MET A 1 55.64 27.15 16.87
CA MET A 1 54.69 28.22 17.20
C MET A 1 53.30 27.63 17.12
N THR A 2 52.69 27.38 18.27
CA THR A 2 51.37 26.75 18.41
C THR A 2 50.27 27.79 18.19
N PHE A 3 49.15 27.36 17.63
CA PHE A 3 47.95 28.13 17.24
C PHE A 3 47.27 28.98 18.35
N GLY A 4 47.87 29.10 19.54
CA GLY A 4 47.29 29.75 20.72
C GLY A 4 47.71 31.20 20.96
N ASP A 5 48.80 31.68 20.35
CA ASP A 5 49.39 33.00 20.67
C ASP A 5 48.98 34.13 19.71
N ASN A 6 47.90 33.96 18.93
CA ASN A 6 47.38 35.04 18.09
C ASN A 6 46.56 36.03 18.94
N PRO A 7 46.97 37.31 19.08
CA PRO A 7 46.26 38.30 19.88
C PRO A 7 44.85 38.63 19.37
N ASP A 8 44.53 38.33 18.11
CA ASP A 8 43.23 38.57 17.48
C ASP A 8 42.29 37.35 17.50
N ASN A 9 42.54 36.36 18.37
CA ASN A 9 41.67 35.18 18.47
C ASN A 9 40.35 35.51 19.19
N PRO A 10 39.18 35.49 18.50
CA PRO A 10 37.88 35.81 19.10
C PRO A 10 37.42 34.76 20.12
N PHE A 11 38.12 33.62 20.22
CA PHE A 11 37.80 32.53 21.14
C PHE A 11 38.56 32.58 22.47
N ARG A 12 39.43 33.57 22.68
CA ARG A 12 40.26 33.67 23.91
C ARG A 12 39.43 33.80 25.20
N ASN A 13 38.21 34.32 25.11
CA ASN A 13 37.30 34.48 26.25
C ASN A 13 36.29 33.33 26.42
N PHE A 14 36.32 32.29 25.57
CA PHE A 14 35.52 31.09 25.80
C PHE A 14 36.17 30.22 26.87
N ARG A 15 35.80 30.44 28.13
CA ARG A 15 36.07 29.49 29.22
C ARG A 15 35.24 28.23 28.98
N PHE A 16 35.85 27.20 28.40
CA PHE A 16 35.28 25.85 28.48
C PHE A 16 35.27 25.41 29.95
N PRO A 17 34.14 24.90 30.49
CA PRO A 17 34.11 24.41 31.86
C PRO A 17 35.11 23.27 32.03
N SER A 18 36.03 23.42 32.98
CA SER A 18 36.99 22.40 33.36
C SER A 18 36.22 21.19 33.89
N ARG A 19 36.26 20.09 33.14
CA ARG A 19 35.66 18.83 33.53
C ARG A 19 36.47 18.24 34.67
N ASN A 20 35.98 18.41 35.89
CA ASN A 20 36.55 17.79 37.10
C ASN A 20 36.53 16.26 36.93
N LEU A 21 37.70 15.62 36.83
CA LEU A 21 37.88 14.18 36.69
C LEU A 21 37.91 13.47 38.05
N ASN A 22 37.05 13.85 38.97
CA ASN A 22 36.85 13.14 40.24
C ASN A 22 35.36 12.85 40.44
N GLY A 23 35.00 11.55 40.40
CA GLY A 23 33.76 11.02 40.98
C GLY A 23 32.43 11.47 40.33
N GLY A 24 32.29 11.35 39.01
CA GLY A 24 31.01 11.61 38.34
C GLY A 24 30.04 10.44 38.45
N ALA A 25 29.08 10.52 39.38
CA ALA A 25 27.90 9.67 39.39
C ALA A 25 27.27 9.61 37.99
N ARG A 26 26.84 8.41 37.55
CA ARG A 26 26.06 8.24 36.31
C ARG A 26 24.99 9.34 36.27
N PRO A 27 24.80 10.08 35.16
CA PRO A 27 23.70 11.03 35.08
C PRO A 27 22.42 10.21 35.33
N LYS A 28 21.85 10.36 36.53
CA LYS A 28 20.56 9.77 36.85
C LYS A 28 19.61 10.54 35.95
N ILE A 29 19.08 9.86 34.93
CA ILE A 29 17.95 10.37 34.15
C ILE A 29 16.95 10.83 35.22
N GLY A 30 16.66 12.12 35.28
CA GLY A 30 15.75 12.66 36.29
C GLY A 30 14.43 11.90 36.22
N ALA A 31 13.72 11.79 37.34
CA ALA A 31 12.43 11.11 37.35
C ALA A 31 11.48 11.71 36.28
N LEU A 32 11.60 13.00 36.00
CA LEU A 32 10.76 13.76 35.07
C LEU A 32 10.91 13.35 33.58
N PRO A 33 12.10 13.28 32.96
CA PRO A 33 12.23 12.75 31.60
C PRO A 33 11.85 11.27 31.49
N LEU A 34 12.10 10.46 32.52
CA LEU A 34 11.69 9.06 32.52
C LEU A 34 10.16 8.91 32.60
N THR A 35 9.48 9.68 33.44
CA THR A 35 8.01 9.68 33.52
C THR A 35 7.39 10.19 32.24
N VAL A 36 7.95 11.23 31.62
CA VAL A 36 7.49 11.73 30.31
C VAL A 36 7.59 10.62 29.26
N ILE A 37 8.74 9.94 29.14
CA ILE A 37 8.92 8.83 28.19
C ILE A 37 7.90 7.70 28.43
N ILE A 38 7.71 7.30 29.69
CA ILE A 38 6.76 6.25 30.05
C ILE A 38 5.33 6.67 29.69
N LEU A 39 4.94 7.90 30.02
CA LEU A 39 3.61 8.42 29.69
C LEU A 39 3.41 8.53 28.19
N THR A 40 4.42 8.96 27.43
CA THR A 40 4.36 8.99 25.95
C THR A 40 4.20 7.58 25.38
N VAL A 41 4.96 6.60 25.86
CA VAL A 41 4.84 5.20 25.40
C VAL A 41 3.46 4.62 25.75
N LEU A 42 2.96 4.87 26.96
CA LEU A 42 1.62 4.45 27.37
C LEU A 42 0.54 5.10 26.52
N ALA A 43 0.65 6.40 26.23
CA ALA A 43 -0.29 7.11 25.37
C ALA A 43 -0.29 6.53 23.94
N VAL A 44 0.89 6.27 23.36
CA VAL A 44 1.00 5.64 22.03
C VAL A 44 0.38 4.24 22.03
N ILE A 45 0.62 3.43 23.05
CA ILE A 45 0.02 2.09 23.18
C ILE A 45 -1.51 2.22 23.29
N LEU A 46 -2.00 3.14 24.12
CA LEU A 46 -3.43 3.35 24.32
C LEU A 46 -4.13 3.77 23.02
N VAL A 47 -3.55 4.72 22.27
CA VAL A 47 -4.07 5.17 20.96
C VAL A 47 -4.01 4.05 19.94
N SER A 48 -2.92 3.27 19.90
CA SER A 48 -2.83 2.13 18.98
C SER A 48 -3.84 1.03 19.30
N LEU A 49 -4.10 0.76 20.57
CA LEU A 49 -5.08 -0.23 21.02
C LEU A 49 -6.52 0.26 20.82
N SER A 50 -6.76 1.58 20.87
CA SER A 50 -8.10 2.11 20.67
C SER A 50 -8.59 1.90 19.24
N GLY A 51 -7.74 2.23 18.25
CA GLY A 51 -8.00 1.93 16.85
C GLY A 51 -8.27 0.45 16.62
N PHE A 52 -7.40 -0.40 17.15
CA PHE A 52 -7.53 -1.86 17.06
C PHE A 52 -8.86 -2.40 17.58
N TYR A 53 -9.29 -1.97 18.78
CA TYR A 53 -10.55 -2.46 19.34
C TYR A 53 -11.77 -1.82 18.67
N ALA A 54 -11.69 -0.58 18.22
CA ALA A 54 -12.75 0.06 17.43
C ALA A 54 -12.99 -0.67 16.11
N ASP A 55 -11.94 -1.09 15.42
CA ASP A 55 -12.05 -1.85 14.17
C ASP A 55 -12.70 -3.23 14.43
N PHE A 56 -12.31 -3.91 15.52
CA PHE A 56 -12.99 -5.14 15.95
C PHE A 56 -14.50 -4.92 16.17
N LEU A 57 -14.87 -3.84 16.86
CA LEU A 57 -16.28 -3.50 17.09
C LEU A 57 -17.03 -3.24 15.78
N TRP A 58 -16.39 -2.59 14.81
CA TRP A 58 -16.95 -2.35 13.48
C TRP A 58 -17.19 -3.67 12.74
N PHE A 59 -16.18 -4.55 12.63
CA PHE A 59 -16.35 -5.88 12.01
C PHE A 59 -17.45 -6.70 12.69
N ARG A 60 -17.59 -6.56 14.01
CA ARG A 60 -18.67 -7.20 14.76
C ARG A 60 -20.04 -6.60 14.44
N SER A 61 -20.15 -5.30 14.18
CA SER A 61 -21.44 -4.67 13.84
C SER A 61 -21.99 -5.09 12.48
N VAL A 62 -21.15 -5.62 11.59
CA VAL A 62 -21.53 -6.12 10.27
C VAL A 62 -21.48 -7.65 10.19
N ASP A 63 -21.39 -8.36 11.32
CA ASP A 63 -21.29 -9.83 11.42
C ASP A 63 -20.06 -10.47 10.75
N TYR A 64 -19.02 -9.69 10.43
CA TYR A 64 -17.76 -10.16 9.81
C TYR A 64 -16.61 -10.33 10.83
N SER A 65 -16.93 -10.68 12.07
CA SER A 65 -15.91 -10.89 13.13
C SER A 65 -14.84 -11.93 12.76
N GLN A 66 -15.19 -12.94 11.96
CA GLN A 66 -14.25 -13.96 11.46
C GLN A 66 -13.20 -13.37 10.50
N VAL A 67 -13.55 -12.34 9.72
CA VAL A 67 -12.60 -11.66 8.83
C VAL A 67 -11.54 -10.95 9.67
N TRP A 68 -11.97 -10.25 10.73
CA TRP A 68 -11.06 -9.60 11.66
C TRP A 68 -10.11 -10.58 12.34
N THR A 69 -10.62 -11.69 12.87
CA THR A 69 -9.77 -12.69 13.56
C THR A 69 -8.79 -13.34 12.58
N THR A 70 -9.20 -13.61 11.35
CA THR A 70 -8.31 -14.16 10.30
C THR A 70 -7.21 -13.17 9.93
N LEU A 71 -7.55 -11.91 9.71
CA LEU A 71 -6.59 -10.84 9.41
C LEU A 71 -5.60 -10.64 10.56
N LEU A 72 -6.10 -10.59 11.79
CA LEU A 72 -5.29 -10.40 13.00
C LEU A 72 -4.32 -11.55 13.22
N THR A 73 -4.83 -12.78 13.25
CA THR A 73 -4.01 -13.98 13.49
C THR A 73 -2.95 -14.15 12.40
N THR A 74 -3.29 -13.82 11.15
CA THR A 74 -2.33 -13.80 10.04
C THR A 74 -1.25 -12.75 10.25
N ARG A 75 -1.60 -11.50 10.56
CA ARG A 75 -0.63 -10.43 10.81
C ARG A 75 0.28 -10.75 11.99
N ILE A 76 -0.25 -11.26 13.10
CA ILE A 76 0.56 -11.69 14.25
C ILE A 76 1.51 -12.83 13.86
N SER A 77 1.02 -13.83 13.13
CA SER A 77 1.85 -14.96 12.68
C SER A 77 3.01 -14.49 11.80
N LEU A 78 2.74 -13.61 10.84
CA LEU A 78 3.77 -13.03 9.97
C LEU A 78 4.73 -12.13 10.75
N PHE A 79 4.25 -11.33 11.72
CA PHE A 79 5.10 -10.55 12.60
C PHE A 79 6.11 -11.43 13.33
N LEU A 80 5.63 -12.52 13.94
CA LEU A 80 6.48 -13.47 14.67
C LEU A 80 7.46 -14.18 13.73
N ILE A 81 6.99 -14.72 12.60
CA ILE A 81 7.82 -15.48 11.67
C ILE A 81 8.94 -14.61 11.09
N PHE A 82 8.61 -13.48 10.48
CA PHE A 82 9.60 -12.61 9.84
C PHE A 82 10.51 -11.93 10.87
N GLY A 83 9.96 -11.52 12.01
CA GLY A 83 10.73 -10.99 13.14
C GLY A 83 11.76 -12.00 13.66
N LEU A 84 11.32 -13.23 13.98
CA LEU A 84 12.19 -14.27 14.51
C LEU A 84 13.26 -14.68 13.50
N LEU A 85 12.89 -14.90 12.24
CA LEU A 85 13.83 -15.34 11.21
C LEU A 85 14.90 -14.28 10.95
N THR A 86 14.53 -13.02 10.68
CA THR A 86 15.51 -11.96 10.43
C THR A 86 16.41 -11.73 11.63
N SER A 87 15.82 -11.59 12.82
CA SER A 87 16.58 -11.35 14.05
C SER A 87 17.57 -12.48 14.32
N SER A 88 17.13 -13.74 14.19
CA SER A 88 17.98 -14.92 14.40
C SER A 88 19.12 -14.99 13.38
N ILE A 89 18.83 -14.80 12.08
CA ILE A 89 19.84 -14.87 11.02
C ILE A 89 20.92 -13.79 11.20
N VAL A 90 20.52 -12.54 11.43
CA VAL A 90 21.47 -11.43 11.56
C VAL A 90 22.26 -11.55 12.87
N THR A 91 21.60 -11.84 13.99
CA THR A 91 22.24 -11.96 15.31
C THR A 91 23.19 -13.16 15.37
N ALA A 92 22.82 -14.29 14.76
CA ALA A 92 23.72 -15.44 14.63
C ALA A 92 24.98 -15.08 13.84
N ASN A 93 24.85 -14.31 12.75
CA ASN A 93 25.99 -13.86 11.96
C ASN A 93 26.89 -12.87 12.73
N ILE A 94 26.30 -11.92 13.47
CA ILE A 94 27.04 -11.03 14.38
C ILE A 94 27.82 -11.86 15.41
N TYR A 95 27.17 -12.85 16.03
CA TYR A 95 27.78 -13.72 17.02
C TYR A 95 28.94 -14.54 16.43
N ILE A 96 28.76 -15.13 15.24
CA ILE A 96 29.81 -15.89 14.54
C ILE A 96 31.00 -14.99 14.22
N ALA A 97 30.75 -13.79 13.68
CA ALA A 97 31.79 -12.81 13.35
C ALA A 97 32.61 -12.44 14.60
N TYR A 98 31.94 -12.16 15.72
CA TYR A 98 32.58 -11.82 16.97
C TYR A 98 33.37 -12.97 17.59
N LYS A 99 32.84 -14.20 17.53
CA LYS A 99 33.49 -15.40 18.06
C LYS A 99 34.76 -15.76 17.29
N ARG A 100 34.78 -15.46 15.98
CA ARG A 100 35.92 -15.73 15.09
C ARG A 100 36.87 -14.54 14.93
N ARG A 101 36.80 -13.54 15.81
CA ARG A 101 37.69 -12.37 15.79
C ARG A 101 39.15 -12.76 16.06
N PRO A 102 40.14 -12.06 15.47
CA PRO A 102 41.54 -12.26 15.82
C PRO A 102 41.80 -11.83 17.27
N ILE A 103 42.58 -12.64 18.01
CA ILE A 103 42.92 -12.38 19.43
C ILE A 103 44.01 -11.31 19.56
N TYR A 104 44.88 -11.16 18.55
CA TYR A 104 45.98 -10.21 18.54
C TYR A 104 45.83 -9.21 17.38
N VAL A 105 45.67 -7.92 17.69
CA VAL A 105 45.61 -6.83 16.70
C VAL A 105 46.86 -5.96 16.88
N PRO A 106 47.75 -5.84 15.88
CA PRO A 106 48.92 -4.96 15.98
C PRO A 106 48.46 -3.51 16.14
N VAL A 107 49.06 -2.79 17.09
CA VAL A 107 48.72 -1.41 17.43
C VAL A 107 49.28 -0.46 16.37
N THR A 108 48.42 0.09 15.53
CA THR A 108 48.71 1.25 14.67
C THR A 108 47.98 2.48 15.20
N VAL A 109 48.39 3.70 14.83
CA VAL A 109 47.80 4.96 15.35
C VAL A 109 46.29 5.07 15.10
N GLU A 110 45.78 4.49 14.01
CA GLU A 110 44.34 4.44 13.69
C GLU A 110 43.59 3.33 14.46
N ALA A 111 44.32 2.33 14.98
CA ALA A 111 43.76 1.31 15.87
C ALA A 111 43.39 1.87 17.24
N ASP A 112 43.99 2.99 17.69
CA ASP A 112 43.67 3.65 18.98
C ASP A 112 42.20 4.15 19.01
N ASN A 113 41.69 4.68 17.89
CA ASN A 113 40.29 5.09 17.79
C ASN A 113 39.33 3.90 17.88
N LEU A 114 39.64 2.80 17.18
CA LEU A 114 38.83 1.57 17.23
C LEU A 114 38.94 0.87 18.59
N GLU A 115 40.07 1.00 19.28
CA GLU A 115 40.29 0.48 20.63
C GLU A 115 39.41 1.20 21.66
N ARG A 116 39.23 2.53 21.54
CA ARG A 116 38.25 3.27 22.34
C ARG A 116 36.81 2.80 22.12
N TYR A 117 36.41 2.54 20.87
CA TYR A 117 35.09 1.97 20.58
C TYR A 117 34.93 0.55 21.16
N ARG A 118 35.97 -0.31 21.05
CA ARG A 118 35.96 -1.65 21.65
C ARG A 118 35.83 -1.60 23.16
N ALA A 119 36.61 -0.76 23.84
CA ALA A 119 36.61 -0.62 25.29
C ALA A 119 35.25 -0.15 25.84
N GLN A 120 34.51 0.66 25.06
CA GLN A 120 33.13 1.07 25.40
C GLN A 120 32.09 -0.02 25.11
N LEU A 121 32.26 -0.79 24.03
CA LEU A 121 31.30 -1.81 23.59
C LEU A 121 31.45 -3.15 24.33
N GLU A 122 32.67 -3.56 24.72
CA GLU A 122 32.91 -4.82 25.42
C GLU A 122 32.09 -5.03 26.69
N PRO A 123 31.97 -4.06 27.62
CA PRO A 123 31.17 -4.24 28.82
C PRO A 123 29.66 -4.32 28.52
N LEU A 124 29.21 -3.70 27.43
CA LEU A 124 27.79 -3.65 27.03
C LEU A 124 27.42 -4.67 25.95
N ARG A 125 28.36 -5.49 25.47
CA ARG A 125 28.19 -6.34 24.27
C ARG A 125 26.93 -7.21 24.28
N LYS A 126 26.59 -7.81 25.43
CA LYS A 126 25.40 -8.67 25.57
C LYS A 126 24.12 -7.83 25.49
N VAL A 127 24.13 -6.66 26.11
CA VAL A 127 23.01 -5.72 26.10
C VAL A 127 22.80 -5.15 24.71
N VAL A 128 23.87 -4.76 24.02
CA VAL A 128 23.83 -4.29 22.62
C VAL A 128 23.34 -5.39 21.70
N LEU A 129 23.82 -6.62 21.84
CA LEU A 129 23.37 -7.74 21.01
C LEU A 129 21.87 -8.04 21.20
N ILE A 130 21.40 -8.07 22.45
CA ILE A 130 19.97 -8.24 22.76
C ILE A 130 19.17 -7.07 22.22
N GLY A 131 19.64 -5.83 22.40
CA GLY A 131 19.00 -4.63 21.87
C GLY A 131 18.85 -4.65 20.35
N VAL A 132 19.92 -5.03 19.63
CA VAL A 132 19.89 -5.23 18.17
C VAL A 132 18.93 -6.35 17.79
N ALA A 133 18.94 -7.48 18.50
CA ALA A 133 18.05 -8.59 18.22
C ALA A 133 16.57 -8.21 18.40
N VAL A 134 16.23 -7.49 19.46
CA VAL A 134 14.87 -7.00 19.73
C VAL A 134 14.47 -5.95 18.69
N ALA A 135 15.35 -5.01 18.34
CA ALA A 135 15.08 -4.01 17.31
C ALA A 135 14.83 -4.68 15.95
N LEU A 136 15.70 -5.60 15.52
CA LEU A 136 15.53 -6.34 14.27
C LEU A 136 14.26 -7.19 14.27
N PHE A 137 13.94 -7.84 15.38
CA PHE A 137 12.70 -8.60 15.54
C PHE A 137 11.47 -7.71 15.33
N TYR A 138 11.43 -6.56 16.02
CA TYR A 138 10.31 -5.62 15.92
C TYR A 138 10.17 -5.04 14.51
N PHE A 139 11.24 -4.45 13.95
CA PHE A 139 11.16 -3.81 12.63
C PHE A 139 10.89 -4.81 11.51
N SER A 140 11.53 -5.99 11.53
CA SER A 140 11.30 -7.01 10.50
C SER A 140 9.92 -7.65 10.65
N GLY A 141 9.44 -7.86 11.88
CA GLY A 141 8.09 -8.31 12.15
C GLY A 141 7.06 -7.31 11.63
N MET A 142 7.24 -6.02 11.89
CA MET A 142 6.37 -4.95 11.36
C MET A 142 6.39 -4.89 9.83
N SER A 143 7.53 -5.15 9.19
CA SER A 143 7.56 -5.29 7.72
C SER A 143 6.78 -6.54 7.26
N GLY A 144 6.91 -7.66 7.99
CA GLY A 144 6.21 -8.91 7.68
C GLY A 144 4.69 -8.80 7.74
N THR A 145 4.13 -7.98 8.65
CA THR A 145 2.66 -7.79 8.73
C THR A 145 2.06 -7.20 7.46
N ARG A 146 2.83 -6.47 6.65
CA ARG A 146 2.39 -5.89 5.38
C ARG A 146 2.15 -6.95 4.30
N LEU A 147 2.71 -8.15 4.46
CA LEU A 147 2.57 -9.25 3.50
C LEU A 147 1.27 -10.05 3.70
N TRP A 148 0.40 -9.66 4.64
CA TRP A 148 -0.81 -10.41 4.99
C TRP A 148 -1.71 -10.71 3.79
N GLU A 149 -1.89 -9.75 2.88
CA GLU A 149 -2.73 -9.89 1.70
C GLU A 149 -2.13 -10.88 0.72
N SER A 150 -0.87 -10.67 0.32
CA SER A 150 -0.14 -11.61 -0.56
C SER A 150 -0.06 -13.04 0.02
N TRP A 151 0.06 -13.17 1.34
CA TRP A 151 0.06 -14.47 2.01
C TRP A 151 -1.30 -15.15 1.97
N LEU A 152 -2.38 -14.41 2.23
CA LEU A 152 -3.74 -14.97 2.17
C LEU A 152 -4.13 -15.34 0.75
N LEU A 153 -3.78 -14.52 -0.24
CA LEU A 153 -3.98 -14.82 -1.66
C LEU A 153 -3.19 -16.07 -2.06
N PHE A 154 -1.90 -16.14 -1.72
CA PHE A 154 -1.07 -17.32 -1.99
C PHE A 154 -1.61 -18.59 -1.31
N ARG A 155 -2.01 -18.49 -0.04
CA ARG A 155 -2.44 -19.66 0.75
C ARG A 155 -3.80 -20.19 0.31
N ASN A 156 -4.68 -19.32 -0.16
CA ASN A 156 -6.02 -19.65 -0.61
C ASN A 156 -6.16 -19.51 -2.14
N ALA A 157 -5.05 -19.64 -2.87
CA ALA A 157 -5.04 -19.55 -4.32
C ALA A 157 -6.00 -20.60 -4.93
N SER A 158 -6.77 -20.17 -5.92
CA SER A 158 -7.67 -21.02 -6.69
C SER A 158 -7.40 -20.82 -8.17
N GLU A 159 -7.48 -21.90 -8.94
CA GLU A 159 -7.25 -21.88 -10.38
C GLU A 159 -8.37 -21.11 -11.09
N PHE A 160 -8.02 -20.29 -12.07
CA PHE A 160 -8.99 -19.64 -12.94
C PHE A 160 -9.47 -20.59 -14.05
N GLY A 161 -8.71 -21.64 -14.35
CA GLY A 161 -8.98 -22.57 -15.46
C GLY A 161 -8.56 -22.01 -16.82
N VAL A 162 -7.78 -20.92 -16.82
CA VAL A 162 -7.31 -20.23 -18.03
C VAL A 162 -5.79 -20.16 -17.96
N VAL A 163 -5.14 -20.67 -19.01
CA VAL A 163 -3.69 -20.78 -19.08
C VAL A 163 -3.12 -19.63 -19.89
N ASP A 164 -2.08 -18.98 -19.34
CA ASP A 164 -1.32 -17.95 -20.03
C ASP A 164 -0.62 -18.53 -21.28
N PRO A 165 -0.78 -17.89 -22.45
CA PRO A 165 -0.26 -18.39 -23.72
C PRO A 165 1.27 -18.33 -23.83
N GLN A 166 1.98 -17.58 -22.99
CA GLN A 166 3.42 -17.45 -23.04
C GLN A 166 4.16 -18.48 -22.16
N PHE A 167 3.68 -18.69 -20.94
CA PHE A 167 4.34 -19.47 -19.89
C PHE A 167 3.65 -20.80 -19.61
N GLY A 168 2.44 -21.03 -20.13
CA GLY A 168 1.71 -22.27 -19.89
C GLY A 168 1.31 -22.47 -18.42
N ARG A 169 1.11 -21.37 -17.69
CA ARG A 169 0.70 -21.36 -16.27
C ARG A 169 -0.71 -20.81 -16.17
N ASP A 170 -1.50 -21.32 -15.23
CA ASP A 170 -2.81 -20.74 -14.93
C ASP A 170 -2.65 -19.28 -14.47
N VAL A 171 -3.61 -18.43 -14.81
CA VAL A 171 -3.60 -17.01 -14.43
C VAL A 171 -3.48 -16.82 -12.91
N SER A 172 -3.95 -17.78 -12.10
CA SER A 172 -3.81 -17.79 -10.63
C SER A 172 -2.37 -17.69 -10.16
N PHE A 173 -1.41 -18.25 -10.90
CA PHE A 173 0.01 -18.13 -10.57
C PHE A 173 0.44 -16.66 -10.55
N PHE A 174 0.00 -15.87 -11.54
CA PHE A 174 0.39 -14.46 -11.66
C PHE A 174 -0.37 -13.58 -10.67
N ALA A 175 -1.65 -13.87 -10.43
CA ALA A 175 -2.50 -13.08 -9.52
C ALA A 175 -2.20 -13.34 -8.04
N PHE A 176 -1.94 -14.59 -7.65
CA PHE A 176 -1.91 -15.01 -6.24
C PHE A 176 -0.54 -15.49 -5.76
N GLU A 177 0.23 -16.21 -6.59
CA GLU A 177 1.47 -16.86 -6.12
C GLU A 177 2.72 -16.01 -6.34
N LEU A 178 2.88 -15.45 -7.55
CA LEU A 178 4.05 -14.69 -7.96
C LEU A 178 4.34 -13.48 -7.04
N PRO A 179 3.35 -12.65 -6.62
CA PRO A 179 3.60 -11.54 -5.71
C PRO A 179 4.18 -11.99 -4.36
N PHE A 180 3.72 -13.13 -3.85
CA PHE A 180 4.23 -13.69 -2.59
C PHE A 180 5.67 -14.23 -2.76
N TYR A 181 5.96 -14.96 -3.84
CA TYR A 181 7.32 -15.43 -4.11
C TYR A 181 8.31 -14.27 -4.26
N GLN A 182 7.93 -13.20 -4.96
CA GLN A 182 8.75 -11.99 -5.08
C GLN A 182 8.97 -11.32 -3.72
N SER A 183 7.94 -11.26 -2.88
CA SER A 183 8.03 -10.72 -1.51
C SER A 183 9.02 -11.50 -0.64
N ILE A 184 9.00 -12.84 -0.71
CA ILE A 184 9.95 -13.70 0.01
C ILE A 184 11.38 -13.51 -0.49
N VAL A 185 11.58 -13.42 -1.80
CA VAL A 185 12.90 -13.15 -2.41
C VAL A 185 13.44 -11.79 -1.96
N GLY A 186 12.61 -10.74 -2.00
CA GLY A 186 12.97 -9.39 -1.55
C GLY A 186 13.32 -9.34 -0.06
N TRP A 187 12.54 -10.03 0.78
CA TRP A 187 12.82 -10.15 2.22
C TRP A 187 14.14 -10.90 2.48
N ALA A 188 14.37 -12.01 1.79
CA ALA A 188 15.57 -12.83 2.00
C ALA A 188 16.85 -12.08 1.58
N ILE A 189 16.83 -11.39 0.44
CA ILE A 189 17.93 -10.52 0.01
C ILE A 189 18.19 -9.43 1.05
N SER A 190 17.15 -8.72 1.50
CA SER A 190 17.28 -7.64 2.49
C SER A 190 17.86 -8.13 3.82
N THR A 191 17.38 -9.28 4.30
CA THR A 191 17.89 -9.93 5.52
C THR A 191 19.36 -10.31 5.40
N LEU A 192 19.77 -10.89 4.26
CA LEU A 192 21.17 -11.25 4.03
C LEU A 192 22.06 -10.02 3.84
N ILE A 193 21.58 -8.93 3.24
CA ILE A 193 22.30 -7.65 3.16
C ILE A 193 22.53 -7.11 4.57
N LEU A 194 21.50 -7.07 5.42
CA LEU A 194 21.65 -6.65 6.82
C LEU A 194 22.64 -7.53 7.58
N ALA A 195 22.57 -8.86 7.40
CA ALA A 195 23.52 -9.79 8.00
C ALA A 195 24.95 -9.56 7.49
N THR A 196 25.12 -9.24 6.21
CA THR A 196 26.41 -8.93 5.58
C THR A 196 26.99 -7.64 6.13
N LEU A 197 26.20 -6.57 6.18
CA LEU A 197 26.61 -5.26 6.72
C LEU A 197 26.95 -5.35 8.20
N ALA A 198 26.14 -6.05 8.99
CA ALA A 198 26.41 -6.27 10.41
C ALA A 198 27.69 -7.10 10.62
N SER A 199 27.88 -8.18 9.85
CA SER A 199 29.10 -8.98 9.90
C SER A 199 30.34 -8.19 9.45
N LEU A 200 30.20 -7.37 8.41
CA LEU A 200 31.24 -6.48 7.91
C LEU A 200 31.66 -5.49 8.99
N ALA A 201 30.70 -4.84 9.66
CA ALA A 201 30.95 -3.90 10.74
C ALA A 201 31.69 -4.58 11.91
N VAL A 202 31.27 -5.77 12.33
CA VAL A 202 31.94 -6.54 13.38
C VAL A 202 33.37 -6.91 12.98
N HIS A 203 33.56 -7.43 11.77
CA HIS A 203 34.91 -7.76 11.28
C HIS A 203 35.79 -6.54 11.11
N TYR A 204 35.25 -5.38 10.76
CA TYR A 204 36.01 -4.13 10.70
C TYR A 204 36.41 -3.65 12.11
N VAL A 205 35.43 -3.54 13.02
CA VAL A 205 35.66 -3.07 14.40
C VAL A 205 36.64 -3.97 15.14
N TYR A 206 36.54 -5.29 15.03
CA TYR A 206 37.40 -6.24 15.73
C TYR A 206 38.64 -6.70 14.93
N GLY A 207 39.01 -5.99 13.85
CA GLY A 207 40.28 -6.19 13.14
C GLY A 207 40.34 -7.41 12.21
N GLY A 208 39.20 -8.03 11.91
CA GLY A 208 39.05 -9.03 10.84
C GLY A 208 39.26 -8.46 9.43
N ILE A 209 39.01 -7.16 9.22
CA ILE A 209 39.27 -6.44 7.97
C ILE A 209 40.14 -5.21 8.27
N ARG A 210 41.27 -5.11 7.57
CA ARG A 210 42.33 -4.11 7.78
C ARG A 210 42.76 -3.54 6.42
N PRO A 211 42.05 -2.57 5.86
CA PRO A 211 42.29 -2.09 4.49
C PRO A 211 43.66 -1.40 4.32
N GLN A 212 44.23 -0.88 5.40
CA GLN A 212 45.45 -0.07 5.41
C GLN A 212 46.76 -0.89 5.41
N VAL A 213 46.70 -2.20 5.66
CA VAL A 213 47.90 -3.06 5.68
C VAL A 213 48.24 -3.49 4.26
N ARG A 214 49.55 -3.49 3.91
CA ARG A 214 50.04 -3.88 2.57
C ARG A 214 49.81 -5.37 2.25
N GLN A 215 49.79 -6.24 3.26
CA GLN A 215 49.54 -7.68 3.14
C GLN A 215 48.48 -8.12 4.17
N ASP A 216 47.72 -9.18 3.87
CA ASP A 216 46.68 -9.76 4.74
C ASP A 216 45.59 -8.78 5.24
N ARG A 217 45.01 -8.04 4.29
CA ARG A 217 43.89 -7.10 4.52
C ARG A 217 42.63 -7.73 5.13
N THR A 218 42.47 -9.05 5.08
CA THR A 218 41.30 -9.76 5.61
C THR A 218 41.68 -11.09 6.24
N THR A 219 41.14 -11.41 7.41
CA THR A 219 41.31 -12.74 8.02
C THR A 219 40.55 -13.81 7.23
N VAL A 220 40.94 -15.08 7.40
CA VAL A 220 40.25 -16.21 6.75
C VAL A 220 38.78 -16.27 7.18
N ALA A 221 38.49 -16.07 8.48
CA ALA A 221 37.13 -16.07 8.99
C ALA A 221 36.25 -14.97 8.38
N ALA A 222 36.77 -13.73 8.30
CA ALA A 222 36.05 -12.61 7.68
C ALA A 222 35.77 -12.88 6.19
N ARG A 223 36.78 -13.39 5.48
CA ARG A 223 36.68 -13.71 4.05
C ARG A 223 35.65 -14.81 3.79
N VAL A 224 35.68 -15.90 4.55
CA VAL A 224 34.74 -17.03 4.40
C VAL A 224 33.32 -16.57 4.70
N GLN A 225 33.09 -15.91 5.85
CA GLN A 225 31.75 -15.50 6.25
C GLN A 225 31.11 -14.52 5.25
N LEU A 226 31.86 -13.49 4.83
CA LEU A 226 31.35 -12.53 3.84
C LEU A 226 31.14 -13.17 2.47
N SER A 227 32.00 -14.10 2.06
CA SER A 227 31.83 -14.81 0.78
C SER A 227 30.59 -15.70 0.80
N VAL A 228 30.31 -16.37 1.93
CA VAL A 228 29.09 -17.18 2.09
C VAL A 228 27.84 -16.30 2.03
N LEU A 229 27.81 -15.19 2.77
CA LEU A 229 26.65 -14.30 2.81
C LEU A 229 26.39 -13.66 1.44
N ILE A 230 27.42 -13.12 0.78
CA ILE A 230 27.27 -12.53 -0.55
C ILE A 230 26.95 -13.61 -1.58
N GLY A 231 27.55 -14.79 -1.48
CA GLY A 231 27.21 -15.94 -2.32
C GLY A 231 25.72 -16.29 -2.26
N PHE A 232 25.13 -16.31 -1.06
CA PHE A 232 23.68 -16.50 -0.90
C PHE A 232 22.85 -15.34 -1.44
N ILE A 233 23.27 -14.07 -1.25
CA ILE A 233 22.58 -12.92 -1.86
C ILE A 233 22.51 -13.10 -3.38
N VAL A 234 23.64 -13.43 -4.01
CA VAL A 234 23.71 -13.62 -5.46
C VAL A 234 22.92 -14.86 -5.90
N ALA A 235 22.91 -15.94 -5.12
CA ALA A 235 22.07 -17.12 -5.39
C ALA A 235 20.58 -16.77 -5.40
N ILE A 236 20.11 -16.05 -4.38
CA ILE A 236 18.72 -15.62 -4.30
C ILE A 236 18.40 -14.62 -5.41
N LYS A 237 19.35 -13.75 -5.78
CA LYS A 237 19.19 -12.85 -6.93
C LYS A 237 19.07 -13.60 -8.25
N ALA A 238 19.71 -14.76 -8.41
CA ALA A 238 19.49 -15.63 -9.56
C ALA A 238 18.03 -16.13 -9.62
N GLY A 239 17.48 -16.53 -8.47
CA GLY A 239 16.05 -16.85 -8.32
C GLY A 239 15.15 -15.66 -8.60
N ALA A 240 15.53 -14.45 -8.19
CA ALA A 240 14.81 -13.22 -8.52
C ALA A 240 14.75 -13.01 -10.03
N TYR A 241 15.88 -13.10 -10.75
CA TYR A 241 15.87 -12.99 -12.22
C TYR A 241 15.01 -14.05 -12.90
N TYR A 242 14.92 -15.25 -12.31
CA TYR A 242 14.04 -16.29 -12.83
C TYR A 242 12.56 -15.92 -12.65
N LEU A 243 12.17 -15.41 -11.48
CA LEU A 243 10.80 -14.96 -11.21
C LEU A 243 10.44 -13.71 -12.01
N ASP A 244 11.38 -12.79 -12.18
CA ASP A 244 11.23 -11.54 -12.94
C ASP A 244 10.85 -11.79 -14.40
N ARG A 245 11.03 -13.01 -14.92
CA ARG A 245 10.54 -13.42 -16.25
C ARG A 245 9.02 -13.42 -16.30
N PHE A 246 8.38 -13.98 -15.27
CA PHE A 246 6.93 -14.07 -15.19
C PHE A 246 6.28 -12.71 -14.89
N ALA A 247 6.97 -11.84 -14.16
CA ALA A 247 6.48 -10.50 -13.85
C ALA A 247 6.28 -9.62 -15.09
N LEU A 248 6.95 -9.93 -16.20
CA LEU A 248 6.73 -9.25 -17.48
C LEU A 248 5.33 -9.50 -18.07
N ALA A 249 4.63 -10.56 -17.64
CA ALA A 249 3.24 -10.80 -18.07
C ALA A 249 2.25 -9.81 -17.44
N THR A 250 2.62 -9.16 -16.34
CA THR A 250 1.75 -8.27 -15.57
C THR A 250 2.29 -6.83 -15.51
N SER A 251 3.31 -6.49 -16.30
CA SER A 251 3.90 -5.15 -16.31
C SER A 251 3.05 -4.16 -17.08
N ASP A 252 2.94 -2.92 -16.59
CA ASP A 252 2.22 -1.80 -17.22
C ASP A 252 3.16 -0.76 -17.88
N GLU A 253 4.46 -1.06 -17.97
CA GLU A 253 5.51 -0.15 -18.46
C GLU A 253 5.53 0.04 -20.00
N GLY A 254 4.60 -0.58 -20.75
CA GLY A 254 4.59 -0.63 -22.22
C GLY A 254 3.38 0.03 -22.89
N ILE A 255 3.23 -0.22 -24.20
CA ILE A 255 2.05 0.20 -24.98
C ILE A 255 0.76 -0.54 -24.59
N ILE A 256 0.92 -1.68 -23.90
CA ILE A 256 -0.13 -2.54 -23.37
C ILE A 256 0.32 -3.05 -22.00
N THR A 257 -0.63 -3.43 -21.14
CA THR A 257 -0.32 -4.18 -19.93
C THR A 257 0.02 -5.63 -20.29
N GLY A 258 1.25 -6.05 -20.02
CA GLY A 258 1.77 -7.37 -20.31
C GLY A 258 2.92 -7.37 -21.32
N LEU A 259 3.17 -8.53 -21.91
CA LEU A 259 4.35 -8.79 -22.74
C LEU A 259 4.24 -8.17 -24.14
N THR A 260 5.29 -7.46 -24.56
CA THR A 260 5.52 -7.00 -25.94
C THR A 260 6.48 -7.91 -26.72
N TYR A 261 6.68 -7.64 -28.01
CA TYR A 261 7.66 -8.36 -28.83
C TYR A 261 9.07 -8.26 -28.24
N THR A 262 9.48 -7.07 -27.81
CA THR A 262 10.80 -6.86 -27.20
C THR A 262 10.92 -7.59 -25.88
N ASP A 263 9.85 -7.68 -25.09
CA ASP A 263 9.89 -8.41 -23.83
C ASP A 263 10.13 -9.89 -24.05
N VAL A 264 9.43 -10.48 -25.01
CA VAL A 264 9.55 -11.92 -25.30
C VAL A 264 10.85 -12.29 -25.99
N ASN A 265 11.29 -11.48 -26.96
CA ASN A 265 12.46 -11.82 -27.78
C ASN A 265 13.78 -11.25 -27.25
N ALA A 266 13.74 -10.25 -26.36
CA ALA A 266 14.94 -9.65 -25.78
C ALA A 266 14.99 -9.79 -24.25
N LEU A 267 13.99 -9.29 -23.51
CA LEU A 267 14.05 -9.28 -22.04
C LEU A 267 13.96 -10.66 -21.41
N LEU A 268 13.13 -11.56 -21.94
CA LEU A 268 13.01 -12.93 -21.41
C LEU A 268 14.31 -13.73 -21.56
N PRO A 269 14.96 -13.79 -22.75
CA PRO A 269 16.28 -14.36 -22.89
C PRO A 269 17.31 -13.68 -22.00
N ALA A 270 17.29 -12.34 -21.92
CA ALA A 270 18.19 -11.56 -21.09
C ALA A 270 18.13 -11.97 -19.60
N LYS A 271 16.92 -11.99 -19.02
CA LYS A 271 16.71 -12.44 -17.63
C LYS A 271 17.13 -13.89 -17.42
N SER A 272 16.89 -14.76 -18.39
CA SER A 272 17.31 -16.18 -18.34
C SER A 272 18.84 -16.34 -18.31
N ILE A 273 19.55 -15.59 -19.15
CA ILE A 273 21.02 -15.55 -19.15
C ILE A 273 21.55 -14.99 -17.83
N LEU A 274 20.93 -13.91 -17.32
CA LEU A 274 21.31 -13.32 -16.03
C LEU A 274 21.08 -14.27 -14.85
N THR A 275 20.03 -15.10 -14.85
CA THR A 275 19.86 -16.19 -13.89
C THR A 275 21.08 -17.13 -13.91
N GLY A 276 21.51 -17.56 -15.09
CA GLY A 276 22.68 -18.44 -15.24
C GLY A 276 23.98 -17.78 -14.78
N ILE A 277 24.23 -16.53 -15.19
CA ILE A 277 25.42 -15.77 -14.79
C ILE A 277 25.42 -15.53 -13.27
N ALA A 278 24.29 -15.14 -12.68
CA ALA A 278 24.18 -14.96 -11.24
C ALA A 278 24.42 -16.27 -10.48
N ALA A 279 23.85 -17.39 -10.93
CA ALA A 279 24.11 -18.70 -10.35
C ALA A 279 25.61 -19.05 -10.38
N LEU A 280 26.28 -18.84 -11.53
CA LEU A 280 27.72 -19.04 -11.65
C LEU A 280 28.51 -18.11 -10.72
N CYS A 281 28.16 -16.83 -10.65
CA CYS A 281 28.81 -15.87 -9.76
C CYS A 281 28.67 -16.27 -8.29
N SER A 282 27.50 -16.76 -7.87
CA SER A 282 27.29 -17.30 -6.54
C SER A 282 28.24 -18.48 -6.24
N LEU A 283 28.43 -19.40 -7.19
CA LEU A 283 29.39 -20.49 -7.06
C LEU A 283 30.84 -19.98 -6.95
N LEU A 284 31.21 -18.90 -7.65
CA LEU A 284 32.53 -18.27 -7.52
C LEU A 284 32.76 -17.68 -6.12
N PHE A 285 31.72 -17.10 -5.51
CA PHE A 285 31.77 -16.65 -4.12
C PHE A 285 32.03 -17.82 -3.16
N PHE A 286 31.35 -18.96 -3.34
CA PHE A 286 31.62 -20.15 -2.53
C PHE A 286 33.00 -20.76 -2.80
N ALA A 287 33.49 -20.75 -4.05
CA ALA A 287 34.82 -21.22 -4.40
C ALA A 287 35.95 -20.40 -3.75
N ASN A 288 35.70 -19.13 -3.41
CA ASN A 288 36.65 -18.28 -2.67
C ASN A 288 37.00 -18.86 -1.28
N ILE A 289 36.12 -19.65 -0.68
CA ILE A 289 36.36 -20.33 0.61
C ILE A 289 37.63 -21.21 0.52
N ILE A 290 37.86 -21.83 -0.65
CA ILE A 290 38.98 -22.74 -0.88
C ILE A 290 40.19 -21.99 -1.45
N ARG A 291 39.99 -21.15 -2.47
CA ARG A 291 41.08 -20.47 -3.20
C ARG A 291 41.67 -19.25 -2.50
N ARG A 292 41.03 -18.76 -1.42
CA ARG A 292 41.55 -17.69 -0.55
C ARG A 292 41.95 -16.42 -1.32
N SER A 293 41.22 -16.01 -2.37
CA SER A 293 41.54 -14.81 -3.16
C SER A 293 40.29 -14.03 -3.56
N TRP A 294 40.27 -12.73 -3.25
CA TRP A 294 39.18 -11.81 -3.60
C TRP A 294 39.02 -11.57 -5.11
N VAL A 295 39.98 -12.01 -5.93
CA VAL A 295 39.94 -11.85 -7.38
C VAL A 295 38.72 -12.55 -8.00
N LEU A 296 38.38 -13.76 -7.55
CA LEU A 296 37.24 -14.52 -8.11
C LEU A 296 35.88 -13.88 -7.76
N PRO A 297 35.59 -13.52 -6.50
CA PRO A 297 34.43 -12.70 -6.17
C PRO A 297 34.34 -11.38 -6.92
N ALA A 298 35.45 -10.63 -7.02
CA ALA A 298 35.47 -9.34 -7.69
C ALA A 298 35.19 -9.48 -9.19
N ALA A 299 35.77 -10.49 -9.84
CA ALA A 299 35.50 -10.83 -11.23
C ALA A 299 34.02 -11.24 -11.44
N GLY A 300 33.44 -12.01 -10.51
CA GLY A 300 32.02 -12.38 -10.55
C GLY A 300 31.09 -11.16 -10.45
N VAL A 301 31.36 -10.24 -9.53
CA VAL A 301 30.57 -8.99 -9.40
C VAL A 301 30.71 -8.13 -10.65
N ALA A 302 31.93 -7.97 -11.18
CA ALA A 302 32.16 -7.23 -12.41
C ALA A 302 31.42 -7.85 -13.61
N LEU A 303 31.52 -9.17 -13.77
CA LEU A 303 30.81 -9.92 -14.80
C LEU A 303 29.31 -9.73 -14.69
N LEU A 304 28.74 -9.90 -13.49
CA LEU A 304 27.30 -9.75 -13.26
C LEU A 304 26.84 -8.31 -13.53
N GLY A 305 27.58 -7.31 -13.05
CA GLY A 305 27.24 -5.89 -13.25
C GLY A 305 27.28 -5.49 -14.72
N ILE A 306 28.36 -5.83 -15.43
CA ILE A 306 28.51 -5.55 -16.86
C ILE A 306 27.43 -6.30 -17.66
N SER A 307 27.22 -7.58 -17.38
CA SER A 307 26.21 -8.38 -18.06
C SER A 307 24.81 -7.84 -17.81
N SER A 308 24.48 -7.47 -16.57
CA SER A 308 23.18 -6.88 -16.24
C SER A 308 22.93 -5.59 -17.01
N PHE A 309 23.92 -4.71 -17.08
CA PHE A 309 23.81 -3.45 -17.82
C PHE A 309 23.64 -3.69 -19.33
N LEU A 310 24.49 -4.51 -19.94
CA LEU A 310 24.47 -4.75 -21.38
C LEU A 310 23.24 -5.54 -21.82
N ILE A 311 22.92 -6.63 -21.11
CA ILE A 311 21.92 -7.62 -21.52
C ILE A 311 20.50 -7.17 -21.15
N ALA A 312 20.30 -6.53 -19.99
CA ALA A 312 18.97 -6.06 -19.59
C ALA A 312 18.71 -4.58 -19.90
N GLY A 313 19.75 -3.74 -20.05
CA GLY A 313 19.58 -2.32 -20.35
C GLY A 313 19.76 -2.00 -21.84
N VAL A 314 20.92 -2.35 -22.41
CA VAL A 314 21.28 -1.93 -23.78
C VAL A 314 20.61 -2.80 -24.84
N TYR A 315 20.68 -4.12 -24.71
CA TYR A 315 20.19 -5.06 -25.73
C TYR A 315 18.70 -4.91 -26.08
N PRO A 316 17.76 -4.76 -25.12
CA PRO A 316 16.34 -4.55 -25.42
C PRO A 316 16.10 -3.24 -26.15
N GLY A 317 16.81 -2.17 -25.77
CA GLY A 317 16.72 -0.88 -26.45
C GLY A 317 17.16 -0.95 -27.92
N LEU A 318 18.18 -1.75 -28.23
CA LEU A 318 18.61 -1.99 -29.61
C LEU A 318 17.56 -2.77 -30.41
N ILE A 319 16.97 -3.82 -29.83
CA ILE A 319 15.90 -4.58 -30.48
C ILE A 319 14.67 -3.67 -30.71
N GLN A 320 14.26 -2.89 -29.71
CA GLN A 320 13.16 -1.95 -29.87
C GLN A 320 13.43 -0.95 -30.99
N GLN A 321 14.61 -0.31 -30.99
CA GLN A 321 14.93 0.76 -31.94
C GLN A 321 15.12 0.25 -33.37
N PHE A 322 15.82 -0.87 -33.56
CA PHE A 322 16.25 -1.33 -34.89
C PHE A 322 15.39 -2.45 -35.47
N GLN A 323 14.66 -3.18 -34.63
CA GLN A 323 13.83 -4.29 -35.08
C GLN A 323 12.34 -4.05 -34.89
N VAL A 324 11.90 -3.45 -33.78
CA VAL A 324 10.46 -3.25 -33.50
C VAL A 324 9.95 -1.97 -34.14
N LYS A 325 10.49 -0.79 -33.81
CA LYS A 325 9.99 0.50 -34.34
C LYS A 325 9.81 0.56 -35.87
N PRO A 326 10.71 -0.03 -36.71
CA PRO A 326 10.50 -0.02 -38.16
C PRO A 326 9.31 -0.87 -38.65
N SER A 327 8.83 -1.80 -37.84
CA SER A 327 7.78 -2.76 -38.21
C SER A 327 6.91 -3.08 -36.98
N GLU A 328 6.58 -2.07 -36.20
CA GLU A 328 5.95 -2.22 -34.88
C GLU A 328 4.57 -2.84 -35.00
N SER A 329 3.78 -2.36 -35.96
CA SER A 329 2.44 -2.89 -36.25
C SER A 329 2.43 -4.39 -36.49
N SER A 330 3.39 -4.95 -37.23
CA SER A 330 3.41 -6.39 -37.52
C SER A 330 4.04 -7.22 -36.39
N LYS A 331 5.05 -6.68 -35.70
CA LYS A 331 5.74 -7.39 -34.62
C LYS A 331 4.96 -7.41 -33.30
N GLU A 332 4.27 -6.32 -32.99
CA GLU A 332 3.47 -6.20 -31.77
C GLU A 332 2.05 -6.78 -31.95
N ALA A 333 1.55 -6.91 -33.18
CA ALA A 333 0.23 -7.47 -33.49
C ALA A 333 -0.14 -8.74 -32.68
N PRO A 334 0.68 -9.81 -32.63
CA PRO A 334 0.30 -11.02 -31.87
C PRO A 334 0.20 -10.78 -30.36
N TYR A 335 0.98 -9.85 -29.81
CA TYR A 335 0.97 -9.54 -28.38
C TYR A 335 -0.21 -8.65 -28.01
N ILE A 336 -0.50 -7.65 -28.85
CA ILE A 336 -1.71 -6.82 -28.73
C ILE A 336 -2.96 -7.69 -28.87
N GLN A 337 -3.00 -8.62 -29.82
CA GLN A 337 -4.12 -9.54 -30.01
C GLN A 337 -4.35 -10.40 -28.77
N ARG A 338 -3.29 -10.96 -28.15
CA ARG A 338 -3.40 -11.70 -26.88
C ARG A 338 -3.94 -10.83 -25.75
N ASN A 339 -3.53 -9.56 -25.66
CA ASN A 339 -4.03 -8.63 -24.66
C ASN A 339 -5.52 -8.30 -24.90
N ILE A 340 -5.93 -8.08 -26.15
CA ILE A 340 -7.34 -7.88 -26.52
C ILE A 340 -8.16 -9.11 -26.12
N GLU A 341 -7.71 -10.31 -26.48
CA GLU A 341 -8.40 -11.56 -26.14
C GLU A 341 -8.50 -11.76 -24.62
N GLY A 342 -7.39 -11.57 -23.90
CA GLY A 342 -7.34 -11.67 -22.44
C GLY A 342 -8.25 -10.67 -21.75
N THR A 343 -8.24 -9.41 -22.20
CA THR A 343 -9.12 -8.35 -21.68
C THR A 343 -10.59 -8.68 -21.96
N ARG A 344 -10.91 -9.06 -23.20
CA ARG A 344 -12.27 -9.45 -23.58
C ARG A 344 -12.76 -10.62 -22.74
N ALA A 345 -11.93 -11.65 -22.54
CA ALA A 345 -12.28 -12.78 -21.70
C ALA A 345 -12.47 -12.38 -20.22
N ALA A 346 -11.59 -11.54 -19.67
CA ALA A 346 -11.67 -11.08 -18.28
C ALA A 346 -12.96 -10.29 -17.99
N TYR A 347 -13.38 -9.44 -18.93
CA TYR A 347 -14.64 -8.69 -18.85
C TYR A 347 -15.86 -9.47 -19.39
N GLY A 348 -15.69 -10.72 -19.85
CA GLY A 348 -16.77 -11.53 -20.44
C GLY A 348 -17.33 -11.01 -21.78
N LEU A 349 -16.56 -10.18 -22.48
CA LEU A 349 -16.92 -9.57 -23.77
C LEU A 349 -16.75 -10.53 -24.96
N ASP A 350 -16.07 -11.66 -24.76
CA ASP A 350 -15.91 -12.73 -25.74
C ASP A 350 -17.25 -13.43 -26.06
N LYS A 351 -18.23 -13.36 -25.16
CA LYS A 351 -19.56 -13.97 -25.29
C LYS A 351 -20.63 -13.02 -25.82
N VAL A 352 -20.24 -11.79 -26.18
CA VAL A 352 -21.17 -10.78 -26.68
C VAL A 352 -21.46 -11.05 -28.16
N GLU A 353 -22.75 -11.14 -28.50
CA GLU A 353 -23.20 -11.24 -29.89
C GLU A 353 -23.18 -9.84 -30.52
N VAL A 354 -22.27 -9.62 -31.46
CA VAL A 354 -22.24 -8.39 -32.26
C VAL A 354 -23.26 -8.52 -33.38
N LYS A 355 -24.29 -7.68 -33.36
CA LYS A 355 -25.28 -7.58 -34.44
C LYS A 355 -25.02 -6.32 -35.23
N ASP A 356 -24.46 -6.50 -36.42
CA ASP A 356 -24.41 -5.42 -37.39
C ASP A 356 -25.83 -5.11 -37.84
N TYR A 357 -26.30 -3.91 -37.53
CA TYR A 357 -27.56 -3.41 -38.05
C TYR A 357 -27.24 -2.42 -39.19
N SER A 358 -27.88 -2.62 -40.33
CA SER A 358 -27.84 -1.62 -41.39
C SER A 358 -28.74 -0.47 -40.96
N ALA A 359 -28.15 0.68 -40.60
CA ALA A 359 -28.92 1.87 -40.29
C ALA A 359 -29.73 2.26 -41.55
N ILE A 360 -31.03 2.00 -41.53
CA ILE A 360 -31.95 2.43 -42.60
C ILE A 360 -32.20 3.92 -42.37
N VAL A 361 -31.56 4.76 -43.19
CA VAL A 361 -31.74 6.22 -43.16
C VAL A 361 -32.91 6.70 -44.01
N ASP A 362 -33.44 5.84 -44.88
CA ASP A 362 -34.65 6.11 -45.66
C ASP A 362 -35.89 5.77 -44.84
N THR A 363 -36.65 6.81 -44.47
CA THR A 363 -37.87 6.65 -43.65
C THR A 363 -39.09 6.34 -44.50
N SER A 364 -39.94 5.44 -44.05
CA SER A 364 -41.25 5.15 -44.65
C SER A 364 -42.39 5.51 -43.69
N ALA A 365 -43.54 5.93 -44.23
CA ALA A 365 -44.69 6.29 -43.42
C ALA A 365 -45.16 5.08 -42.58
N GLY A 366 -45.23 5.25 -41.26
CA GLY A 366 -45.65 4.20 -40.31
C GLY A 366 -44.53 3.36 -39.69
N GLN A 367 -43.28 3.48 -40.16
CA GLN A 367 -42.15 2.64 -39.70
C GLN A 367 -41.81 2.78 -38.20
N LEU A 368 -42.09 3.94 -37.61
CA LEU A 368 -41.84 4.23 -36.19
C LEU A 368 -42.99 3.79 -35.26
N ALA A 369 -44.11 3.31 -35.82
CA ALA A 369 -45.28 2.93 -35.03
C ALA A 369 -45.00 1.70 -34.15
N ASP A 370 -44.22 0.74 -34.67
CA ASP A 370 -43.86 -0.50 -33.95
C ASP A 370 -42.80 -0.25 -32.85
N ASP A 371 -41.95 0.77 -33.04
CA ASP A 371 -40.91 1.17 -32.09
C ASP A 371 -41.35 2.29 -31.14
N ALA A 372 -42.64 2.61 -31.08
CA ALA A 372 -43.16 3.73 -30.31
C ALA A 372 -42.72 3.68 -28.82
N ALA A 373 -42.67 2.49 -28.23
CA ALA A 373 -42.20 2.30 -26.85
C ALA A 373 -40.68 2.58 -26.70
N THR A 374 -39.87 2.19 -27.69
CA THR A 374 -38.41 2.43 -27.70
C THR A 374 -38.12 3.92 -27.90
N ILE A 375 -38.78 4.53 -28.88
CA ILE A 375 -38.67 5.97 -29.18
C ILE A 375 -39.06 6.80 -27.97
N SER A 376 -40.14 6.40 -27.30
CA SER A 376 -40.58 7.09 -26.09
C SER A 376 -39.57 7.00 -24.94
N ASN A 377 -38.58 6.10 -24.97
CA ASN A 377 -37.59 5.90 -23.92
C ASN A 377 -36.15 6.23 -24.36
N ILE A 378 -35.95 6.91 -25.49
CA ILE A 378 -34.62 7.36 -25.90
C ILE A 378 -34.08 8.32 -24.84
N ARG A 379 -32.95 7.96 -24.24
CA ARG A 379 -32.31 8.77 -23.21
C ARG A 379 -31.73 10.04 -23.82
N LEU A 380 -32.21 11.18 -23.34
CA LEU A 380 -31.70 12.51 -23.63
C LEU A 380 -30.68 12.97 -22.57
N MET A 381 -30.76 12.36 -21.39
CA MET A 381 -30.05 12.75 -20.18
C MET A 381 -28.81 11.87 -19.94
N ASP A 382 -27.60 12.43 -20.05
CA ASP A 382 -26.36 11.70 -19.74
C ASP A 382 -26.01 11.83 -18.24
N PRO A 383 -25.97 10.72 -17.48
CA PRO A 383 -25.67 10.75 -16.04
C PRO A 383 -24.28 11.32 -15.71
N ASN A 384 -23.31 11.27 -16.64
CA ASN A 384 -21.94 11.71 -16.38
C ASN A 384 -21.80 13.24 -16.40
N VAL A 385 -22.81 13.98 -16.89
CA VAL A 385 -22.76 15.44 -16.98
C VAL A 385 -23.88 16.13 -16.19
N LEU A 386 -24.89 15.39 -15.74
CA LEU A 386 -26.08 15.95 -15.08
C LEU A 386 -25.91 16.31 -13.62
N SER A 387 -24.83 15.87 -12.98
CA SER A 387 -24.58 16.17 -11.55
C SER A 387 -24.62 17.66 -11.23
N ALA A 388 -24.07 18.52 -12.10
CA ALA A 388 -24.11 19.97 -11.91
C ALA A 388 -25.55 20.52 -11.89
N THR A 389 -26.40 20.00 -12.78
CA THR A 389 -27.82 20.39 -12.87
C THR A 389 -28.62 19.85 -11.68
N PHE A 390 -28.37 18.61 -11.26
CA PHE A 390 -28.95 18.04 -10.03
C PHE A 390 -28.55 18.87 -8.81
N ARG A 391 -27.28 19.27 -8.70
CA ARG A 391 -26.83 20.16 -7.62
C ARG A 391 -27.57 21.50 -7.68
N GLN A 392 -27.63 22.14 -8.84
CA GLN A 392 -28.29 23.44 -8.97
C GLN A 392 -29.80 23.40 -8.62
N LEU A 393 -30.50 22.33 -9.01
CA LEU A 393 -31.96 22.25 -8.90
C LEU A 393 -32.45 21.52 -7.65
N GLN A 394 -31.69 20.55 -7.14
CA GLN A 394 -32.13 19.61 -6.11
C GLN A 394 -31.22 19.55 -4.89
N GLN A 395 -30.05 20.21 -4.87
CA GLN A 395 -29.20 20.27 -3.67
C GLN A 395 -29.90 21.02 -2.54
N LEU A 396 -30.55 22.15 -2.89
CA LEU A 396 -31.28 23.09 -2.03
C LEU A 396 -30.45 23.78 -0.92
N LYS A 397 -29.48 23.07 -0.33
CA LYS A 397 -28.64 23.54 0.77
C LYS A 397 -27.20 23.08 0.57
N PRO A 398 -26.20 23.94 0.87
CA PRO A 398 -24.80 23.66 0.55
C PRO A 398 -24.22 22.44 1.29
N TYR A 399 -24.78 22.10 2.46
CA TYR A 399 -24.41 20.90 3.24
C TYR A 399 -24.96 19.58 2.69
N TYR A 400 -25.65 19.62 1.54
CA TYR A 400 -25.97 18.43 0.76
C TYR A 400 -25.21 18.44 -0.56
N THR A 401 -25.01 17.29 -1.18
CA THR A 401 -24.43 17.16 -2.51
C THR A 401 -24.93 15.90 -3.23
N PHE A 402 -24.55 15.77 -4.49
CA PHE A 402 -24.66 14.56 -5.30
C PHE A 402 -23.26 14.18 -5.80
N ASN A 403 -23.08 12.92 -6.18
CA ASN A 403 -21.81 12.42 -6.73
C ASN A 403 -21.50 13.05 -8.09
N GLU A 404 -20.24 12.96 -8.52
CA GLU A 404 -19.78 13.58 -9.78
C GLU A 404 -20.45 12.94 -11.00
N SER A 405 -20.56 11.62 -11.01
CA SER A 405 -21.40 10.84 -11.93
C SER A 405 -22.69 10.43 -11.23
N LEU A 406 -23.80 10.46 -11.96
CA LEU A 406 -25.09 9.95 -11.50
C LEU A 406 -25.32 8.52 -12.00
N ASP A 407 -26.43 7.90 -11.57
CA ASP A 407 -26.71 6.50 -11.89
C ASP A 407 -27.92 6.29 -12.81
N ILE A 408 -27.80 5.16 -13.51
CA ILE A 408 -28.75 4.40 -14.32
C ILE A 408 -29.78 3.52 -13.60
N ASP A 409 -31.05 3.88 -13.45
CA ASP A 409 -32.04 2.90 -12.96
C ASP A 409 -33.43 3.00 -13.63
N ARG A 410 -34.27 1.98 -13.44
CA ARG A 410 -35.60 1.86 -14.05
C ARG A 410 -36.67 1.63 -13.00
N TYR A 411 -37.72 2.45 -13.05
CA TYR A 411 -38.85 2.37 -12.12
C TYR A 411 -40.17 2.20 -12.87
N THR A 412 -41.11 1.47 -12.26
CA THR A 412 -42.46 1.33 -12.81
C THR A 412 -43.35 2.42 -12.22
N ILE A 413 -43.80 3.34 -13.06
CA ILE A 413 -44.68 4.45 -12.70
C ILE A 413 -45.96 4.30 -13.53
N ASP A 414 -47.12 4.28 -12.86
CA ASP A 414 -48.44 4.09 -13.49
C ASP A 414 -48.51 2.85 -14.42
N GLY A 415 -47.82 1.77 -14.03
CA GLY A 415 -47.76 0.53 -14.81
C GLY A 415 -46.79 0.55 -16.00
N VAL A 416 -46.05 1.65 -16.21
CA VAL A 416 -45.07 1.80 -17.29
C VAL A 416 -43.66 1.89 -16.70
N THR A 417 -42.77 1.01 -17.16
CA THR A 417 -41.34 1.08 -16.80
C THR A 417 -40.69 2.26 -17.51
N ARG A 418 -40.08 3.17 -16.73
CA ARG A 418 -39.39 4.36 -17.21
C ARG A 418 -37.92 4.34 -16.79
N ASP A 419 -37.06 4.76 -17.71
CA ASP A 419 -35.64 4.98 -17.47
C ASP A 419 -35.43 6.30 -16.71
N MET A 420 -34.63 6.28 -15.66
CA MET A 420 -34.42 7.42 -14.78
C MET A 420 -32.94 7.61 -14.43
N VAL A 421 -32.47 8.84 -14.55
CA VAL A 421 -31.20 9.25 -13.95
C VAL A 421 -31.47 9.50 -12.46
N VAL A 422 -30.75 8.79 -11.60
CA VAL A 422 -31.01 8.77 -10.16
C VAL A 422 -29.77 9.14 -9.36
N ALA A 423 -30.01 9.69 -8.19
CA ALA A 423 -28.99 10.03 -7.23
C ALA A 423 -29.57 10.09 -5.81
N VAL A 424 -28.74 9.80 -4.82
CA VAL A 424 -29.05 10.10 -3.42
C VAL A 424 -28.44 11.43 -3.03
N ARG A 425 -29.17 12.21 -2.24
CA ARG A 425 -28.69 13.49 -1.70
C ARG A 425 -27.85 13.21 -0.48
N GLU A 426 -26.55 13.15 -0.66
CA GLU A 426 -25.58 12.84 0.39
C GLU A 426 -25.18 14.08 1.19
N ILE A 427 -24.63 13.86 2.38
CA ILE A 427 -24.14 14.95 3.20
C ILE A 427 -22.83 15.51 2.62
N ASN A 428 -22.67 16.83 2.69
CA ASN A 428 -21.46 17.54 2.33
C ASN A 428 -21.03 18.41 3.51
N ILE A 429 -20.21 17.86 4.39
CA ILE A 429 -19.76 18.55 5.59
C ILE A 429 -19.00 19.84 5.20
N ASP A 430 -18.25 19.87 4.09
CA ASP A 430 -17.51 21.05 3.64
C ASP A 430 -18.40 22.21 3.19
N GLY A 431 -19.65 21.92 2.82
CA GLY A 431 -20.65 22.94 2.51
C GLY A 431 -21.36 23.54 3.72
N ASN A 432 -21.08 23.09 4.94
CA ASN A 432 -21.69 23.63 6.15
C ASN A 432 -21.04 24.97 6.55
N PRO A 433 -21.80 26.09 6.62
CA PRO A 433 -21.23 27.41 6.94
C PRO A 433 -20.73 27.55 8.39
N ASN A 434 -21.22 26.71 9.31
CA ASN A 434 -20.88 26.78 10.74
C ASN A 434 -20.13 25.51 11.17
N ARG A 435 -18.96 25.26 10.57
CA ARG A 435 -18.12 24.10 10.89
C ARG A 435 -17.65 24.12 12.34
N ASN A 436 -17.98 23.06 13.07
CA ASN A 436 -17.39 22.72 14.35
C ASN A 436 -17.62 21.23 14.61
N TRP A 437 -16.90 20.67 15.58
CA TRP A 437 -16.98 19.24 15.89
C TRP A 437 -18.41 18.74 16.18
N ILE A 438 -19.23 19.54 16.88
CA ILE A 438 -20.62 19.17 17.19
C ILE A 438 -21.42 19.09 15.90
N ASN A 439 -21.30 20.08 15.02
CA ASN A 439 -22.05 20.09 13.77
C ASN A 439 -21.62 18.97 12.84
N ASP A 440 -20.31 18.73 12.72
CA ASP A 440 -19.76 17.76 11.76
C ASP A 440 -20.01 16.31 12.15
N HIS A 441 -20.14 16.02 13.45
CA HIS A 441 -20.23 14.65 13.94
C HIS A 441 -21.52 14.29 14.69
N LEU A 442 -22.29 15.26 15.22
CA LEU A 442 -23.51 14.99 15.99
C LEU A 442 -24.78 15.51 15.31
N VAL A 443 -24.68 16.60 14.54
CA VAL A 443 -25.85 17.25 13.93
C VAL A 443 -26.00 16.81 12.47
N TYR A 444 -25.00 17.04 11.63
CA TYR A 444 -25.03 16.71 10.20
C TYR A 444 -24.46 15.31 9.96
N THR A 445 -25.24 14.28 10.32
CA THR A 445 -24.77 12.88 10.36
C THR A 445 -25.14 12.05 9.13
N HIS A 446 -26.06 12.52 8.30
CA HIS A 446 -26.61 11.75 7.19
C HIS A 446 -27.09 12.65 6.05
N GLY A 447 -27.12 12.07 4.84
CA GLY A 447 -27.80 12.65 3.68
C GLY A 447 -29.32 12.49 3.79
N PHE A 448 -30.06 13.24 2.97
CA PHE A 448 -31.52 13.19 3.00
C PHE A 448 -32.15 13.32 1.61
N GLY A 449 -32.67 12.20 1.12
CA GLY A 449 -33.57 12.11 0.00
C GLY A 449 -33.00 11.39 -1.21
N PHE A 450 -33.90 10.81 -1.98
CA PHE A 450 -33.65 10.25 -3.29
C PHE A 450 -34.18 11.22 -4.34
N VAL A 451 -33.42 11.41 -5.41
CA VAL A 451 -33.78 12.28 -6.54
C VAL A 451 -33.71 11.46 -7.81
N GLY A 452 -34.80 11.48 -8.56
CA GLY A 452 -34.90 10.78 -9.83
C GLY A 452 -35.48 11.70 -10.89
N SER A 453 -34.79 11.82 -12.02
CA SER A 453 -35.33 12.48 -13.21
C SER A 453 -35.52 11.48 -14.33
N TYR A 454 -36.55 11.70 -15.15
CA TYR A 454 -36.72 10.89 -16.34
C TYR A 454 -35.52 11.02 -17.27
N GLY A 455 -35.04 9.89 -17.80
CA GLY A 455 -33.89 9.87 -18.72
C GLY A 455 -34.21 10.47 -20.08
N ASN A 456 -35.48 10.54 -20.44
CA ASN A 456 -36.02 10.83 -21.77
C ASN A 456 -36.88 12.11 -21.83
N ILE A 457 -37.10 12.81 -20.71
CA ILE A 457 -37.96 14.00 -20.64
C ILE A 457 -37.15 15.19 -20.16
N GLN A 458 -37.22 16.28 -20.91
CA GLN A 458 -36.65 17.56 -20.57
C GLN A 458 -37.73 18.65 -20.59
N ASP A 459 -37.52 19.70 -19.80
CA ASP A 459 -38.36 20.90 -19.87
C ASP A 459 -37.99 21.79 -21.08
N ILE A 460 -38.66 22.93 -21.20
CA ILE A 460 -38.44 23.88 -22.30
C ILE A 460 -37.03 24.51 -22.30
N ASP A 461 -36.35 24.53 -21.15
CA ASP A 461 -34.99 25.03 -20.99
C ASP A 461 -33.94 23.91 -21.18
N GLY A 462 -34.38 22.67 -21.47
CA GLY A 462 -33.51 21.50 -21.58
C GLY A 462 -33.09 20.90 -20.24
N LYS A 463 -33.72 21.27 -19.12
CA LYS A 463 -33.43 20.72 -17.79
C LYS A 463 -34.13 19.38 -17.60
N PRO A 464 -33.58 18.48 -16.76
CA PRO A 464 -34.23 17.23 -16.41
C PRO A 464 -35.58 17.47 -15.72
N VAL A 465 -36.59 16.68 -16.08
CA VAL A 465 -37.87 16.63 -15.37
C VAL A 465 -37.79 15.59 -14.26
N PHE A 466 -37.91 16.03 -13.02
CA PHE A 466 -37.83 15.18 -11.84
C PHE A 466 -39.15 14.47 -11.57
N SER A 467 -39.14 13.13 -11.50
CA SER A 467 -40.27 12.34 -11.02
C SER A 467 -40.29 12.22 -9.50
N VAL A 468 -39.11 12.28 -8.87
CA VAL A 468 -38.92 12.38 -7.42
C VAL A 468 -37.89 13.46 -7.12
N GLY A 469 -38.23 14.36 -6.21
CA GLY A 469 -37.32 15.43 -5.82
C GLY A 469 -37.82 16.21 -4.61
N GLY A 470 -37.10 17.28 -4.28
CA GLY A 470 -37.39 18.14 -3.14
C GLY A 470 -36.88 17.58 -1.81
N ILE A 471 -37.20 18.32 -0.75
CA ILE A 471 -36.91 17.99 0.65
C ILE A 471 -38.13 18.40 1.49
N PRO A 472 -38.87 17.46 2.10
CA PRO A 472 -38.70 16.02 1.96
C PRO A 472 -39.00 15.53 0.54
N PRO A 473 -38.39 14.40 0.10
CA PRO A 473 -38.61 13.91 -1.26
C PRO A 473 -40.08 13.53 -1.45
N LYS A 474 -40.66 14.02 -2.54
CA LYS A 474 -42.00 13.68 -2.99
C LYS A 474 -41.96 13.33 -4.46
N GLY A 475 -42.89 12.51 -4.89
CA GLY A 475 -42.96 12.09 -6.28
C GLY A 475 -43.72 10.79 -6.49
N GLU A 476 -43.42 10.16 -7.60
CA GLU A 476 -44.19 9.04 -8.15
C GLU A 476 -43.79 7.66 -7.58
N LEU A 477 -42.72 7.58 -6.78
CA LEU A 477 -42.22 6.32 -6.20
C LEU A 477 -42.81 5.97 -4.83
N GLY A 478 -43.85 6.68 -4.39
CA GLY A 478 -44.51 6.46 -3.11
C GLY A 478 -43.65 6.85 -1.90
N GLU A 479 -43.99 6.29 -0.73
CA GLU A 479 -43.28 6.55 0.52
C GLU A 479 -42.13 5.56 0.74
N PHE A 480 -40.96 6.09 1.09
CA PHE A 480 -39.76 5.32 1.42
C PHE A 480 -38.98 6.01 2.54
N GLN A 481 -37.94 5.36 3.06
CA GLN A 481 -37.02 5.97 4.02
C GLN A 481 -36.00 6.86 3.30
N PRO A 482 -36.06 8.21 3.43
CA PRO A 482 -35.17 9.11 2.69
C PRO A 482 -33.77 9.28 3.30
N ARG A 483 -33.49 8.77 4.50
CA ARG A 483 -32.26 9.06 5.25
C ARG A 483 -31.09 8.18 4.81
N ILE A 484 -29.96 8.80 4.46
CA ILE A 484 -28.78 8.14 3.89
C ILE A 484 -27.62 8.23 4.89
N TYR A 485 -27.47 7.21 5.73
CA TYR A 485 -26.36 7.08 6.69
C TYR A 485 -25.12 6.39 6.09
N PHE A 486 -25.29 5.72 4.95
CA PHE A 486 -24.25 5.01 4.23
C PHE A 486 -24.40 5.35 2.75
N GLY A 487 -23.67 6.37 2.30
CA GLY A 487 -23.50 6.75 0.90
C GLY A 487 -22.08 6.55 0.39
N GLU A 488 -21.76 7.14 -0.76
CA GLU A 488 -20.42 7.14 -1.36
C GLU A 488 -19.54 8.28 -0.81
N ASN A 489 -20.15 9.34 -0.30
CA ASN A 489 -19.55 10.53 0.28
C ASN A 489 -19.94 10.71 1.76
N ASN A 490 -19.47 9.78 2.60
CA ASN A 490 -19.71 9.83 4.04
C ASN A 490 -18.60 10.61 4.79
N PRO A 491 -18.92 11.26 5.91
CA PRO A 491 -17.91 11.76 6.85
C PRO A 491 -17.07 10.59 7.41
N GLU A 492 -15.88 10.91 7.90
CA GLU A 492 -14.98 9.91 8.51
C GLU A 492 -15.66 9.12 9.64
N TYR A 493 -16.47 9.81 10.45
CA TYR A 493 -17.36 9.21 11.44
C TYR A 493 -18.51 10.14 11.79
N SER A 494 -19.59 9.54 12.32
CA SER A 494 -20.71 10.26 12.92
C SER A 494 -21.14 9.57 14.21
N ILE A 495 -21.55 10.37 15.18
CA ILE A 495 -22.15 9.92 16.43
C ILE A 495 -23.66 10.09 16.27
N ILE A 496 -24.32 8.97 16.06
CA ILE A 496 -25.75 8.90 15.74
C ILE A 496 -26.53 8.32 16.91
N GLY A 497 -27.82 8.61 16.96
CA GLY A 497 -28.69 8.24 18.07
C GLY A 497 -28.97 9.41 19.03
N GLY A 498 -30.04 9.26 19.81
CA GLY A 498 -30.56 10.31 20.68
C GLY A 498 -29.99 10.27 22.10
N THR A 499 -30.32 11.29 22.89
CA THR A 499 -30.08 11.30 24.33
C THR A 499 -31.00 10.30 25.04
N THR A 500 -30.71 9.96 26.29
CA THR A 500 -31.60 9.14 27.14
C THR A 500 -32.99 9.75 27.31
N ASP A 501 -33.11 11.05 27.08
CA ASP A 501 -34.34 11.83 27.24
C ASP A 501 -35.20 11.85 25.97
N GLY A 502 -34.74 11.21 24.89
CA GLY A 502 -35.48 11.04 23.64
C GLY A 502 -35.49 12.26 22.73
N GLU A 503 -34.66 13.26 22.98
CA GLU A 503 -34.54 14.45 22.13
C GLU A 503 -33.79 14.12 20.83
N ALA A 504 -34.38 14.53 19.70
CA ALA A 504 -33.77 14.38 18.39
C ALA A 504 -32.68 15.43 18.17
N VAL A 505 -31.44 14.96 18.06
CA VAL A 505 -30.22 15.78 17.95
C VAL A 505 -29.67 15.85 16.53
N GLU A 506 -29.99 14.88 15.69
CA GLU A 506 -29.50 14.81 14.31
C GLU A 506 -30.39 15.70 13.44
N PHE A 507 -29.78 16.54 12.62
CA PHE A 507 -30.49 17.34 11.63
C PHE A 507 -31.07 16.43 10.54
N ASP A 508 -32.34 16.63 10.20
CA ASP A 508 -33.03 15.85 9.18
C ASP A 508 -33.18 16.70 7.89
N TYR A 509 -33.92 17.81 7.98
CA TYR A 509 -34.09 18.74 6.86
C TYR A 509 -34.60 20.12 7.30
N PRO A 510 -34.41 21.19 6.48
CA PRO A 510 -34.96 22.51 6.79
C PRO A 510 -36.49 22.49 6.71
N ASP A 511 -37.16 23.06 7.71
CA ASP A 511 -38.62 23.10 7.80
C ASP A 511 -39.08 24.43 8.42
N ASP A 512 -39.57 25.33 7.57
CA ASP A 512 -40.03 26.66 7.98
C ASP A 512 -41.28 26.60 8.89
N ALA A 513 -42.01 25.48 8.90
CA ALA A 513 -43.14 25.27 9.81
C ALA A 513 -42.70 24.86 11.23
N SER A 514 -41.46 24.41 11.41
CA SER A 514 -40.90 24.05 12.69
C SER A 514 -40.41 25.30 13.45
N ALA A 515 -40.61 25.35 14.77
CA ALA A 515 -40.26 26.52 15.60
C ALA A 515 -38.77 26.94 15.50
N ASN A 516 -37.90 25.99 15.20
CA ASN A 516 -36.45 26.18 15.06
C ASN A 516 -35.99 26.23 13.59
N GLY A 517 -36.92 26.27 12.62
CA GLY A 517 -36.63 26.29 11.17
C GLY A 517 -36.08 24.98 10.59
N GLN A 518 -36.10 23.89 11.37
CA GLN A 518 -35.60 22.58 10.97
C GLN A 518 -36.35 21.45 11.66
N LYS A 519 -36.34 20.29 11.00
CA LYS A 519 -36.75 19.02 11.60
C LYS A 519 -35.52 18.23 12.00
N ASN A 520 -35.62 17.54 13.13
CA ASN A 520 -34.58 16.67 13.64
C ASN A 520 -35.06 15.22 13.66
N TYR A 521 -34.10 14.32 13.64
CA TYR A 521 -34.31 12.87 13.71
C TYR A 521 -33.39 12.22 14.74
N THR A 522 -33.70 10.99 15.09
CA THR A 522 -32.84 10.11 15.87
C THR A 522 -32.73 8.81 15.13
N TYR A 523 -31.50 8.39 14.83
CA TYR A 523 -31.25 7.11 14.20
C TYR A 523 -31.90 5.96 14.98
N THR A 524 -32.78 5.23 14.30
CA THR A 524 -33.47 4.04 14.84
C THR A 524 -33.01 2.73 14.23
N GLY A 525 -32.03 2.78 13.31
CA GLY A 525 -31.47 1.60 12.68
C GLY A 525 -30.54 0.82 13.62
N LYS A 526 -30.06 -0.32 13.13
CA LYS A 526 -29.15 -1.21 13.88
C LYS A 526 -27.68 -1.09 13.45
N GLY A 527 -27.40 -0.28 12.44
CA GLY A 527 -26.04 -0.09 11.91
C GLY A 527 -25.16 0.72 12.84
N GLY A 528 -23.85 0.47 12.78
CA GLY A 528 -22.85 1.16 13.60
C GLY A 528 -22.51 0.44 14.91
N VAL A 529 -21.67 1.07 15.72
CA VAL A 529 -21.16 0.50 16.97
C VAL A 529 -21.90 1.10 18.18
N PRO A 530 -22.48 0.29 19.08
CA PRO A 530 -23.15 0.81 20.27
C PRO A 530 -22.22 1.59 21.22
N MET A 531 -22.61 2.82 21.57
CA MET A 531 -21.86 3.75 22.42
C MET A 531 -22.30 3.75 23.91
N GLY A 532 -23.05 2.74 24.33
CA GLY A 532 -23.76 2.72 25.62
C GLY A 532 -22.88 2.68 26.88
N SER A 533 -21.61 2.29 26.77
CA SER A 533 -20.70 2.21 27.93
C SER A 533 -19.67 3.34 27.95
N ILE A 534 -19.29 3.80 29.15
CA ILE A 534 -18.20 4.79 29.35
C ILE A 534 -16.91 4.34 28.66
N PHE A 535 -16.62 3.03 28.70
CA PHE A 535 -15.46 2.46 28.04
C PHE A 535 -15.49 2.65 26.52
N SER A 536 -16.62 2.37 25.85
CA SER A 536 -16.75 2.55 24.40
C SER A 536 -16.65 4.03 24.03
N ARG A 537 -17.25 4.92 24.83
CA ARG A 537 -17.13 6.37 24.63
C ARG A 537 -15.68 6.84 24.73
N LEU A 538 -14.95 6.40 25.76
CA LEU A 538 -13.53 6.73 25.93
C LEU A 538 -12.68 6.17 24.77
N LEU A 539 -12.96 4.95 24.32
CA LEU A 539 -12.28 4.32 23.20
C LEU A 539 -12.37 5.18 21.93
N PHE A 540 -13.58 5.57 21.53
CA PHE A 540 -13.79 6.34 20.32
C PHE A 540 -13.30 7.79 20.46
N ALA A 541 -13.36 8.38 21.66
CA ALA A 541 -12.77 9.68 21.96
C ALA A 541 -11.22 9.69 21.96
N ILE A 542 -10.57 8.53 21.98
CA ILE A 542 -9.12 8.39 21.78
C ILE A 542 -8.79 8.11 20.32
N LYS A 543 -9.67 7.42 19.59
CA LYS A 543 -9.48 7.07 18.16
C LYS A 543 -9.64 8.29 17.25
N TYR A 544 -10.71 9.07 17.48
CA TYR A 544 -11.06 10.29 16.78
C TYR A 544 -10.79 11.49 17.69
#